data_AF-A0A349FAU0-F1
#
_entry.id   AF-A0A349FAU0-F1
#
_cell.length_a   1.000
_cell.length_b   1.000
_cell.length_c   1.000
_cell.angle_alpha   90.00
_cell.angle_beta   90.00
_cell.angle_gamma   90.00
#
_symmetry.space_group_name_H-M   'P 1'
#
loop_
_entity.id
_entity.type
_entity.pdbx_description
1 polymer ?
#
loop_
_entity_poly.entity_id
_entity_poly.type
_entity_poly.pdbx_seq_one_letter_code
_entity_poly.pdbx_strand_id
1 'polypeptide(L)'
;IPAAVAERTDYYVSPEKLGVREKPDNSAFIESVLYRGDQVHILEKRDGWGRISPFYVYNEGGPEVAEWIPMDALLEVPPTITKQERIKTISSYVEGSDDFKQHFDVFIQTTDDLIKEGICLPPDFEELKGWVKSVKYDQDVYFVYCGGLKQANKIYLNVQTGKVFYK
;
A
#
# COMPACT_ATOMS: atom_id res chain seq x y z
N ILE A 1 8.12 36.39 -24.72
CA ILE A 1 7.35 35.13 -24.60
C ILE A 1 7.55 34.65 -23.17
N PRO A 2 6.51 34.60 -22.31
CA PRO A 2 6.68 33.98 -21.01
C PRO A 2 6.99 32.49 -21.23
N ALA A 3 8.00 31.97 -20.51
CA ALA A 3 8.32 30.55 -20.55
C ALA A 3 7.08 29.74 -20.17
N ALA A 4 6.75 28.70 -20.94
CA ALA A 4 5.74 27.74 -20.53
C ALA A 4 6.16 27.21 -19.15
N VAL A 5 5.35 27.45 -18.13
CA VAL A 5 5.56 26.84 -16.82
C VAL A 5 5.48 25.34 -17.05
N ALA A 6 6.58 24.64 -16.83
CA ALA A 6 6.61 23.19 -16.96
C ALA A 6 5.47 22.63 -16.11
N GLU A 7 4.56 21.88 -16.73
CA GLU A 7 3.46 21.30 -16.00
C GLU A 7 4.01 20.34 -14.94
N ARG A 8 3.46 20.41 -13.72
CA ARG A 8 3.81 19.47 -12.66
C ARG A 8 3.41 18.06 -13.07
N THR A 9 4.33 17.13 -12.82
CA THR A 9 4.16 15.69 -13.09
C THR A 9 4.21 14.85 -11.83
N ASP A 10 4.84 15.32 -10.74
CA ASP A 10 4.88 14.60 -9.47
C ASP A 10 3.75 15.01 -8.53
N TYR A 11 3.05 14.02 -7.97
CA TYR A 11 1.92 14.19 -7.06
C TYR A 11 1.93 13.12 -5.96
N TYR A 12 1.06 13.30 -4.97
CA TYR A 12 0.88 12.37 -3.84
C TYR A 12 -0.56 11.91 -3.73
N VAL A 13 -0.79 10.65 -3.41
CA VAL A 13 -2.14 10.10 -3.23
C VAL A 13 -2.80 10.68 -1.98
N SER A 14 -4.02 11.21 -2.12
CA SER A 14 -4.84 11.78 -1.03
C SER A 14 -5.66 10.74 -0.22
N PRO A 15 -6.47 9.88 -0.86
CA PRO A 15 -7.33 8.94 -0.12
C PRO A 15 -6.53 7.82 0.54
N GLU A 16 -7.12 7.15 1.54
CA GLU A 16 -6.49 5.99 2.21
C GLU A 16 -6.09 4.90 1.21
N LYS A 17 -6.95 4.66 0.22
CA LYS A 17 -6.71 3.76 -0.92
C LYS A 17 -7.18 4.42 -2.21
N LEU A 18 -6.43 4.24 -3.29
CA LEU A 18 -6.76 4.71 -4.62
C LEU A 18 -6.60 3.57 -5.62
N GLY A 19 -7.70 3.20 -6.28
CA GLY A 19 -7.66 2.20 -7.35
C GLY A 19 -6.99 2.75 -8.61
N VAL A 20 -6.01 2.01 -9.13
CA VAL A 20 -5.38 2.24 -10.43
C VAL A 20 -6.13 1.44 -11.48
N ARG A 21 -6.50 2.07 -12.58
CA ARG A 21 -7.41 1.48 -13.57
C ARG A 21 -6.77 1.30 -14.93
N GLU A 22 -7.21 0.28 -15.66
CA GLU A 22 -6.70 -0.03 -17.02
C GLU A 22 -7.00 1.08 -18.06
N LYS A 23 -7.96 1.96 -17.76
CA LYS A 23 -8.48 3.04 -18.63
C LYS A 23 -8.97 4.22 -17.80
N PRO A 24 -9.04 5.44 -18.36
CA PRO A 24 -9.54 6.64 -17.68
C PRO A 24 -11.08 6.64 -17.58
N ASP A 25 -11.62 5.65 -16.88
CA ASP A 25 -13.06 5.43 -16.70
C ASP A 25 -13.32 4.91 -15.28
N ASN A 26 -14.29 5.50 -14.59
CA ASN A 26 -14.65 5.11 -13.22
C ASN A 26 -15.24 3.69 -13.12
N SER A 27 -15.66 3.10 -14.24
CA SER A 27 -16.16 1.73 -14.34
C SER A 27 -15.09 0.73 -14.81
N ALA A 28 -13.90 1.19 -15.21
CA ALA A 28 -12.82 0.31 -15.64
C ALA A 28 -12.29 -0.57 -14.51
N PHE A 29 -11.74 -1.73 -14.88
CA PHE A 29 -11.13 -2.67 -13.94
C PHE A 29 -10.01 -2.01 -13.14
N ILE A 30 -9.95 -2.30 -11.84
CA ILE A 30 -8.89 -1.84 -10.95
C ILE A 30 -7.76 -2.87 -10.99
N GLU A 31 -6.64 -2.50 -11.61
CA GLU A 31 -5.46 -3.36 -11.75
C GLU A 31 -4.66 -3.47 -10.45
N SER A 32 -4.52 -2.34 -9.76
CA SER A 32 -3.74 -2.23 -8.54
C SER A 32 -4.29 -1.15 -7.63
N VAL A 33 -3.72 -1.01 -6.43
CA VAL A 33 -4.14 -0.02 -5.43
C VAL A 33 -2.90 0.74 -4.95
N LEU A 34 -3.01 2.07 -4.93
CA LEU A 34 -2.07 2.96 -4.28
C LEU A 34 -2.61 3.41 -2.92
N TYR A 35 -1.73 3.83 -2.03
CA TYR A 35 -2.05 4.21 -0.67
C TYR A 35 -1.76 5.69 -0.41
N ARG A 36 -2.45 6.26 0.57
CA ARG A 36 -2.25 7.67 0.96
C ARG A 36 -0.76 7.98 1.15
N GLY A 37 -0.32 9.04 0.47
CA GLY A 37 1.06 9.53 0.54
C GLY A 37 2.02 8.88 -0.46
N ASP A 38 1.59 7.83 -1.18
CA ASP A 38 2.37 7.30 -2.29
C ASP A 38 2.63 8.41 -3.31
N GLN A 39 3.90 8.53 -3.73
CA GLN A 39 4.30 9.46 -4.77
C GLN A 39 4.03 8.83 -6.13
N VAL A 40 3.40 9.58 -7.02
CA VAL A 40 3.10 9.17 -8.39
C VAL A 40 3.69 10.16 -9.38
N HIS A 41 4.11 9.65 -10.53
CA HIS A 41 4.60 10.44 -11.64
C HIS A 41 3.63 10.34 -12.82
N ILE A 42 3.04 11.47 -13.20
CA ILE A 42 2.04 11.58 -14.26
C ILE A 42 2.72 11.75 -15.61
N LEU A 43 2.54 10.76 -16.48
CA LEU A 43 3.05 10.74 -17.85
C LEU A 43 2.13 11.47 -18.84
N GLU A 44 0.83 11.54 -18.53
CA GLU A 44 -0.18 12.18 -19.35
C GLU A 44 -1.38 12.60 -18.49
N LYS A 45 -1.98 13.75 -18.81
CA LYS A 45 -3.25 14.20 -18.21
C LYS A 45 -4.32 14.24 -19.30
N ARG A 46 -5.48 13.66 -19.04
CA ARG A 46 -6.60 13.63 -19.99
C ARG A 46 -7.93 13.55 -19.25
N ASP A 47 -8.82 14.52 -19.48
CA ASP A 47 -10.20 14.51 -18.99
C ASP A 47 -10.36 14.23 -17.48
N GLY A 48 -9.47 14.80 -16.66
CA GLY A 48 -9.47 14.59 -15.20
C GLY A 48 -8.72 13.34 -14.73
N TRP A 49 -8.09 12.59 -15.64
CA TRP A 49 -7.26 11.42 -15.34
C TRP A 49 -5.79 11.67 -15.59
N GLY A 50 -4.95 11.01 -14.80
CA GLY A 50 -3.51 10.95 -14.96
C GLY A 50 -3.06 9.53 -15.29
N ARG A 51 -2.28 9.36 -16.35
CA ARG A 51 -1.62 8.07 -16.69
C ARG A 51 -0.28 7.97 -15.97
N ILE A 52 0.00 6.85 -15.33
CA ILE A 52 1.22 6.63 -14.54
C ILE A 52 2.15 5.54 -15.08
N SER A 53 1.71 4.76 -16.06
CA SER A 53 2.53 3.76 -16.76
C SER A 53 2.63 4.07 -18.25
N PRO A 54 3.67 3.61 -18.97
CA PRO A 54 3.59 3.45 -20.42
C PRO A 54 2.38 2.60 -20.81
N PHE A 55 2.00 2.67 -22.08
CA PHE A 55 1.03 1.73 -22.62
C PHE A 55 1.65 0.33 -22.77
N TYR A 56 0.85 -0.70 -22.53
CA TYR A 56 1.23 -2.11 -22.68
C TYR A 56 0.04 -2.97 -23.11
N VAL A 57 0.33 -4.22 -23.49
CA VAL A 57 -0.66 -5.21 -23.92
C VAL A 57 -0.41 -6.50 -23.13
N TYR A 58 -1.47 -7.10 -22.56
CA TYR A 58 -1.34 -8.33 -21.77
C TYR A 58 -1.04 -9.57 -22.61
N ASN A 59 -1.64 -9.68 -23.80
CA ASN A 59 -1.51 -10.81 -24.70
C ASN A 59 -1.33 -10.31 -26.13
N GLU A 60 -0.56 -11.03 -26.94
CA GLU A 60 -0.37 -10.68 -28.36
C GLU A 60 -1.72 -10.50 -29.07
N GLY A 61 -1.91 -9.35 -29.73
CA GLY A 61 -3.16 -8.97 -30.40
C GLY A 61 -4.26 -8.42 -29.48
N GLY A 62 -4.01 -8.30 -28.17
CA GLY A 62 -4.94 -7.69 -27.21
C GLY A 62 -5.02 -6.16 -27.33
N PRO A 63 -5.98 -5.53 -26.63
CA PRO A 63 -6.07 -4.08 -26.56
C PRO A 63 -4.91 -3.48 -25.77
N GLU A 64 -4.46 -2.31 -26.20
CA GLU A 64 -3.49 -1.50 -25.46
C GLU A 64 -4.18 -0.87 -24.23
N VAL A 65 -3.54 -1.02 -23.07
CA VAL A 65 -3.99 -0.49 -21.78
C VAL A 65 -2.86 0.30 -21.11
N ALA A 66 -3.20 1.05 -20.07
CA ALA A 66 -2.23 1.70 -19.20
C ALA A 66 -2.84 1.91 -17.82
N GLU A 67 -2.02 2.31 -16.85
CA GLU A 67 -2.45 2.60 -15.50
C GLU A 67 -2.91 4.06 -15.39
N TRP A 68 -4.19 4.25 -15.03
CA TRP A 68 -4.84 5.54 -14.89
C TRP A 68 -5.38 5.76 -13.48
N ILE A 69 -5.23 6.99 -12.99
CA ILE A 69 -5.75 7.44 -11.69
C ILE A 69 -6.49 8.77 -11.83
N PRO A 70 -7.53 9.03 -11.02
CA PRO A 70 -8.24 10.30 -11.06
C PRO A 70 -7.38 11.42 -10.45
N MET A 71 -7.25 12.54 -11.15
CA MET A 71 -6.39 13.66 -10.75
C MET A 71 -6.90 14.40 -9.51
N ASP A 72 -8.21 14.36 -9.24
CA ASP A 72 -8.82 14.98 -8.06
C ASP A 72 -8.52 14.21 -6.75
N ALA A 73 -8.02 12.99 -6.87
CA ALA A 73 -7.53 12.18 -5.75
C ALA A 73 -6.06 12.47 -5.40
N LEU A 74 -5.43 13.43 -6.06
CA LEU A 74 -4.00 13.73 -5.92
C LEU A 74 -3.74 15.08 -5.24
N LEU A 75 -2.65 15.11 -4.48
CA LEU A 75 -2.12 16.28 -3.81
C LEU A 75 -0.82 16.72 -4.45
N GLU A 76 -0.65 18.03 -4.49
CA GLU A 76 0.54 18.69 -4.99
C GLU A 76 1.75 18.58 -4.04
N VAL A 77 1.49 18.33 -2.77
CA VAL A 77 2.47 18.17 -1.70
C VAL A 77 2.11 16.95 -0.87
N PRO A 78 3.07 16.34 -0.16
CA PRO A 78 2.78 15.20 0.71
C PRO A 78 1.66 15.55 1.71
N PRO A 79 0.67 14.66 1.92
CA PRO A 79 -0.34 14.88 2.95
C PRO A 79 0.32 14.94 4.33
N THR A 80 -0.10 15.90 5.16
CA THR A 80 0.25 15.90 6.58
C THR A 80 -0.64 14.87 7.28
N ILE A 81 -0.07 13.76 7.74
CA ILE A 81 -0.80 12.69 8.42
C ILE A 81 -0.60 12.84 9.93
N THR A 82 -1.69 13.00 10.68
CA THR A 82 -1.62 13.03 12.14
C THR A 82 -1.29 11.65 12.72
N LYS A 83 -0.77 11.60 13.95
CA LYS A 83 -0.52 10.33 14.65
C LYS A 83 -1.79 9.47 14.75
N GLN A 84 -2.95 10.08 14.98
CA GLN A 84 -4.22 9.36 15.10
C GLN A 84 -4.66 8.77 13.76
N GLU A 85 -4.53 9.51 12.66
CA GLU A 85 -4.82 9.00 11.32
C GLU A 85 -3.87 7.86 10.96
N ARG A 86 -2.58 7.98 11.28
CA ARG A 86 -1.62 6.90 11.03
C ARG A 86 -2.00 5.63 11.80
N ILE A 87 -2.33 5.75 13.08
CA ILE A 87 -2.80 4.61 13.89
C ILE A 87 -4.06 3.99 13.27
N LYS A 88 -5.03 4.81 12.85
CA LYS A 88 -6.26 4.34 12.19
C LYS A 88 -5.95 3.57 10.91
N THR A 89 -5.11 4.13 10.04
CA THR A 89 -4.71 3.50 8.78
C THR A 89 -4.01 2.16 9.04
N ILE A 90 -3.01 2.12 9.93
CA ILE A 90 -2.31 0.89 10.25
C ILE A 90 -3.26 -0.13 10.89
N SER A 91 -4.15 0.30 11.79
CA SER A 91 -5.16 -0.57 12.40
C SER A 91 -6.02 -1.25 11.34
N SER A 92 -6.42 -0.54 10.28
CA SER A 92 -7.24 -1.12 9.21
C SER A 92 -6.54 -2.28 8.46
N TYR A 93 -5.21 -2.33 8.46
CA TYR A 93 -4.45 -3.41 7.83
C TYR A 93 -4.34 -4.65 8.71
N VAL A 94 -4.40 -4.49 10.04
CA VAL A 94 -4.09 -5.56 11.01
C VAL A 94 -5.18 -5.82 12.04
N GLU A 95 -6.34 -5.20 11.95
CA GLU A 95 -7.44 -5.39 12.90
C GLU A 95 -7.99 -6.83 12.96
N GLY A 96 -7.76 -7.61 11.91
CA GLY A 96 -8.10 -9.04 11.85
C GLY A 96 -7.03 -9.96 12.45
N SER A 97 -5.95 -9.42 13.03
CA SER A 97 -4.88 -10.22 13.63
C SER A 97 -5.42 -11.10 14.77
N ASP A 98 -4.81 -12.28 14.93
CA ASP A 98 -5.02 -13.09 16.12
C ASP A 98 -4.62 -12.28 17.36
N ASP A 99 -5.47 -12.33 18.39
CA ASP A 99 -5.27 -11.61 19.66
C ASP A 99 -5.06 -10.08 19.50
N PHE A 100 -5.56 -9.46 18.42
CA PHE A 100 -5.32 -8.04 18.06
C PHE A 100 -5.51 -7.06 19.23
N LYS A 101 -6.62 -7.15 19.96
CA LYS A 101 -6.92 -6.25 21.09
C LYS A 101 -5.93 -6.41 22.25
N GLN A 102 -5.36 -7.60 22.44
CA GLN A 102 -4.43 -7.88 23.54
C GLN A 102 -3.04 -7.31 23.23
N HIS A 103 -2.65 -7.27 21.95
CA HIS A 103 -1.33 -6.86 21.51
C HIS A 103 -1.37 -5.63 20.59
N PHE A 104 -2.41 -4.80 20.74
CA PHE A 104 -2.71 -3.67 19.87
C PHE A 104 -1.49 -2.79 19.62
N ASP A 105 -0.86 -2.27 20.68
CA ASP A 105 0.25 -1.33 20.55
C ASP A 105 1.44 -1.92 19.78
N VAL A 106 1.80 -3.18 20.06
CA VAL A 106 2.92 -3.86 19.40
C VAL A 106 2.59 -4.15 17.94
N PHE A 107 1.37 -4.61 17.62
CA PHE A 107 0.97 -4.82 16.22
C PHE A 107 0.96 -3.53 15.43
N ILE A 108 0.41 -2.44 15.99
CA ILE A 108 0.40 -1.15 15.30
C ILE A 108 1.83 -0.65 15.08
N GLN A 109 2.67 -0.66 16.11
CA GLN A 109 4.03 -0.17 16.01
C GLN A 109 4.86 -0.99 15.01
N THR A 110 4.88 -2.31 15.15
CA THR A 110 5.70 -3.17 14.28
C THR A 110 5.23 -3.11 12.83
N THR A 111 3.91 -3.09 12.58
CA THR A 111 3.36 -2.95 11.22
C THR A 111 3.76 -1.62 10.60
N ASP A 112 3.68 -0.52 11.37
CA ASP A 112 4.08 0.80 10.92
C ASP A 112 5.57 0.86 10.56
N ASP A 113 6.43 0.26 11.39
CA ASP A 113 7.87 0.21 11.17
C ASP A 113 8.22 -0.62 9.92
N LEU A 114 7.64 -1.82 9.77
CA LEU A 114 7.87 -2.67 8.59
C LEU A 114 7.45 -2.00 7.27
N ILE A 115 6.36 -1.24 7.28
CA ILE A 115 5.91 -0.48 6.10
C ILE A 115 6.83 0.69 5.80
N LYS A 116 7.27 1.45 6.82
CA LYS A 116 8.21 2.57 6.63
C LYS A 116 9.58 2.11 6.13
N GLU A 117 10.03 0.95 6.57
CA GLU A 117 11.29 0.34 6.14
C GLU A 117 11.19 -0.30 4.75
N GLY A 118 9.98 -0.38 4.17
CA GLY A 118 9.74 -1.01 2.87
C GLY A 118 9.91 -2.53 2.88
N ILE A 119 9.93 -3.15 4.07
CA ILE A 119 10.03 -4.60 4.25
C ILE A 119 8.69 -5.27 3.90
N CYS A 120 7.59 -4.62 4.28
CA CYS A 120 6.24 -5.04 3.96
C CYS A 120 5.47 -3.90 3.29
N LEU A 121 4.49 -4.27 2.49
CA LEU A 121 3.51 -3.36 1.90
C LEU A 121 2.14 -3.58 2.58
N PRO A 122 1.23 -2.60 2.56
CA PRO A 122 -0.11 -2.80 3.11
C PRO A 122 -0.84 -4.08 2.61
N PRO A 123 -0.78 -4.45 1.30
CA PRO A 123 -1.38 -5.70 0.82
C PRO A 123 -0.87 -6.98 1.52
N ASP A 124 0.37 -6.99 2.01
CA ASP A 124 0.96 -8.16 2.69
C ASP A 124 0.19 -8.50 3.97
N PHE A 125 -0.33 -7.48 4.66
CA PHE A 125 -1.16 -7.65 5.85
C PHE A 125 -2.61 -7.98 5.47
N GLU A 126 -3.11 -7.46 4.36
CA GLU A 126 -4.49 -7.72 3.90
C GLU A 126 -4.70 -9.17 3.46
N GLU A 127 -3.67 -9.81 2.86
CA GLU A 127 -3.74 -11.20 2.39
C GLU A 127 -4.11 -12.18 3.51
N LEU A 128 -3.54 -11.97 4.71
CA LEU A 128 -3.82 -12.79 5.89
C LEU A 128 -4.77 -12.13 6.89
N LYS A 129 -5.26 -10.93 6.56
CA LYS A 129 -6.04 -10.07 7.46
C LYS A 129 -5.31 -9.71 8.76
N GLY A 130 -3.98 -9.63 8.71
CA GLY A 130 -3.12 -9.25 9.82
C GLY A 130 -2.13 -10.32 10.24
N TRP A 131 -1.70 -10.23 11.50
CA TRP A 131 -0.74 -11.12 12.14
C TRP A 131 -1.41 -12.43 12.57
N VAL A 132 -0.83 -13.56 12.16
CA VAL A 132 -1.35 -14.91 12.46
C VAL A 132 -0.53 -15.55 13.56
N LYS A 133 -1.18 -16.12 14.58
CA LYS A 133 -0.53 -16.78 15.71
C LYS A 133 0.22 -18.03 15.24
N SER A 134 1.47 -18.14 15.66
CA SER A 134 2.31 -19.28 15.35
C SER A 134 2.10 -20.40 16.35
N VAL A 135 1.77 -21.60 15.88
CA VAL A 135 1.72 -22.82 16.70
C VAL A 135 3.09 -23.48 16.90
N LYS A 136 4.16 -22.92 16.32
CA LYS A 136 5.52 -23.49 16.41
C LYS A 136 6.28 -23.07 17.66
N TYR A 137 5.77 -22.08 18.38
CA TYR A 137 6.44 -21.47 19.52
C TYR A 137 5.50 -21.51 20.72
N ASP A 138 6.04 -21.80 21.91
CA ASP A 138 5.29 -21.74 23.16
C ASP A 138 5.02 -20.30 23.62
N GLN A 139 5.83 -19.35 23.14
CA GLN A 139 5.64 -17.91 23.34
C GLN A 139 4.60 -17.36 22.35
N ASP A 140 4.01 -16.20 22.65
CA ASP A 140 3.13 -15.53 21.69
C ASP A 140 3.94 -14.93 20.55
N VAL A 141 4.19 -15.78 19.55
CA VAL A 141 4.85 -15.42 18.30
C VAL A 141 3.80 -15.41 17.22
N TYR A 142 3.76 -14.33 16.45
CA TYR A 142 2.89 -14.18 15.29
C TYR A 142 3.72 -14.07 14.03
N PHE A 143 3.08 -14.26 12.88
CA PHE A 143 3.74 -14.11 11.60
C PHE A 143 2.85 -13.46 10.55
N VAL A 144 3.52 -12.91 9.54
CA VAL A 144 2.94 -12.44 8.29
C VAL A 144 3.86 -12.86 7.14
N TYR A 145 3.40 -12.74 5.90
CA TYR A 145 4.23 -12.94 4.71
C TYR A 145 4.31 -11.62 3.96
N CYS A 146 5.53 -11.13 3.74
CA CYS A 146 5.76 -9.88 3.02
C CYS A 146 6.49 -10.13 1.69
N GLY A 147 5.86 -9.77 0.57
CA GLY A 147 6.36 -10.08 -0.77
C GLY A 147 5.95 -11.47 -1.30
N GLY A 148 4.86 -12.03 -0.77
CA GLY A 148 4.21 -13.28 -1.23
C GLY A 148 4.41 -14.50 -0.31
N LEU A 149 3.71 -15.61 -0.59
CA LEU A 149 3.53 -16.74 0.35
C LEU A 149 4.72 -17.73 0.50
N LYS A 150 5.94 -17.36 0.09
CA LYS A 150 7.12 -18.24 0.24
C LYS A 150 7.66 -18.20 1.67
N GLN A 151 8.28 -19.29 2.13
CA GLN A 151 8.89 -19.34 3.47
C GLN A 151 9.91 -18.22 3.70
N ALA A 152 10.69 -17.85 2.67
CA ALA A 152 11.67 -16.75 2.74
C ALA A 152 11.05 -15.37 3.00
N ASN A 153 9.76 -15.21 2.70
CA ASN A 153 9.01 -13.97 2.89
C ASN A 153 8.30 -13.93 4.25
N LYS A 154 8.44 -14.99 5.05
CA LYS A 154 7.75 -15.12 6.32
C LYS A 154 8.50 -14.37 7.41
N ILE A 155 7.82 -13.41 8.02
CA ILE A 155 8.34 -12.58 9.10
C ILE A 155 7.65 -12.98 10.39
N TYR A 156 8.41 -13.15 11.46
CA TYR A 156 7.88 -13.46 12.79
C TYR A 156 8.04 -12.28 13.73
N LEU A 157 7.08 -12.12 14.64
CA LEU A 157 7.05 -11.11 15.70
C LEU A 157 6.82 -11.81 17.03
N ASN A 158 7.73 -11.65 17.98
CA ASN A 158 7.50 -12.01 19.38
C ASN A 158 6.89 -10.78 20.10
N VAL A 159 5.62 -10.84 20.50
CA VAL A 159 4.92 -9.66 21.04
C VAL A 159 5.33 -9.30 22.47
N GLN A 160 5.92 -10.21 23.23
CA GLN A 160 6.46 -9.90 24.55
C GLN A 160 7.70 -9.01 24.48
N THR A 161 8.51 -9.19 23.43
CA THR A 161 9.78 -8.48 23.27
C THR A 161 9.74 -7.39 22.21
N GLY A 162 8.70 -7.38 21.35
CA GLY A 162 8.62 -6.52 20.17
C GLY A 162 9.63 -6.90 19.08
N LYS A 163 10.30 -8.05 19.19
CA LYS A 163 11.38 -8.43 18.27
C LYS A 163 10.85 -9.10 17.02
N VAL A 164 11.24 -8.55 15.87
CA VAL A 164 11.06 -9.17 14.55
C VAL A 164 12.23 -10.11 14.23
N PHE A 165 11.95 -11.26 13.61
CA PHE A 165 12.97 -12.21 13.16
C PHE A 165 12.52 -13.08 11.98
N TYR A 166 13.49 -13.71 11.32
CA TYR A 166 13.32 -14.49 10.08
C TYR A 166 13.76 -15.95 10.27
N LYS A 167 13.25 -16.87 9.43
CA LYS A 167 13.57 -18.31 9.45
C LYS A 167 13.67 -18.93 8.07
#